data_AF-A0A087TDB6-F1
#
_entry.id   AF-A0A087TDB6-F1
#
_cell.length_a   1.000
_cell.length_b   1.000
_cell.length_c   1.000
_cell.angle_alpha   90.00
_cell.angle_beta   90.00
_cell.angle_gamma   90.00
#
_symmetry.space_group_name_H-M   'P 1'
#
loop_
_entity.id
_entity.type
_entity.pdbx_description
1 polymer ?
#
loop_
_entity_poly.entity_id
_entity_poly.type
_entity_poly.pdbx_seq_one_letter_code
_entity_poly.pdbx_strand_id
1 'polypeptide(L)'
;MLSENRSLMKLLFEYIVHHREHFIDSLRHLCRDLFKSLLNLHILTIDMEACQSPLIKELTLFLLKELPYHNRGKYGLISCIVEIIGTEQILIWHPSLPEELYKALTEVSLVTHISDVCENLFKHSSADEPSFQHVWLNPLLKCLYSGSKEQMIAVDEHILPKLLKVKPFSIHFLMSELSYMWENNIGNCFSALISCVKFSEKLKISKSSEMLSTASLMKALCHADDQIRLSAFSLLCESQKTTAPVPFETLKLIKFSLPCNINCQSPSFR
;
A
#
# COMPACT_ATOMS: atom_id res chain seq x y z
N MET A 1 26.34 -29.22 -17.11
CA MET A 1 25.44 -29.28 -15.94
C MET A 1 25.02 -27.91 -15.38
N LEU A 2 25.87 -27.10 -14.73
CA LEU A 2 25.44 -25.79 -14.19
C LEU A 2 25.03 -24.76 -15.27
N SER A 3 25.69 -24.77 -16.43
CA SER A 3 25.35 -23.91 -17.59
C SER A 3 24.05 -24.33 -18.29
N GLU A 4 23.80 -25.63 -18.41
CA GLU A 4 22.58 -26.21 -19.00
C GLU A 4 21.35 -26.01 -18.12
N ASN A 5 21.52 -26.10 -16.79
CA ASN A 5 20.44 -25.76 -15.85
C ASN A 5 20.08 -24.28 -15.92
N ARG A 6 21.08 -23.39 -16.10
CA ARG A 6 20.84 -21.94 -16.25
C ARG A 6 20.10 -21.60 -17.55
N SER A 7 20.43 -22.25 -18.67
CA SER A 7 19.72 -22.05 -19.94
C SER A 7 18.30 -22.62 -19.91
N LEU A 8 18.09 -23.76 -19.26
CA LEU A 8 16.76 -24.36 -19.10
C LEU A 8 15.86 -23.53 -18.16
N MET A 9 16.43 -22.98 -17.09
CA MET A 9 15.75 -22.03 -16.19
C MET A 9 15.35 -20.74 -16.91
N LYS A 10 16.22 -20.22 -17.78
CA LYS A 10 15.92 -19.03 -18.59
C LYS A 10 14.83 -19.31 -19.63
N LEU A 11 14.87 -20.46 -20.29
CA LEU A 11 13.85 -20.89 -21.25
C LEU A 11 12.47 -21.09 -20.58
N LEU A 12 12.45 -21.74 -19.41
CA LEU A 12 11.22 -21.92 -18.62
C LEU A 12 10.68 -20.58 -18.11
N PHE A 13 11.56 -19.66 -17.75
CA PHE A 13 11.18 -18.31 -17.38
C PHE A 13 10.58 -17.52 -18.55
N GLU A 14 11.23 -17.52 -19.71
CA GLU A 14 10.70 -16.91 -20.93
C GLU A 14 9.35 -17.52 -21.31
N TYR A 15 9.20 -18.85 -21.19
CA TYR A 15 7.93 -19.55 -21.40
C TYR A 15 6.84 -19.13 -20.41
N ILE A 16 7.17 -19.04 -19.11
CA ILE A 16 6.26 -18.58 -18.06
C ILE A 16 5.83 -17.13 -18.31
N VAL A 17 6.75 -16.27 -18.74
CA VAL A 17 6.47 -14.86 -19.05
C VAL A 17 5.57 -14.75 -20.29
N HIS A 18 5.82 -15.57 -21.32
CA HIS A 18 5.12 -15.51 -22.61
C HIS A 18 3.69 -16.11 -22.55
N HIS A 19 3.45 -17.14 -21.75
CA HIS A 19 2.15 -17.83 -21.68
C HIS A 19 1.25 -17.39 -20.50
N ARG A 20 1.70 -16.43 -19.68
CA ARG A 20 1.02 -16.03 -18.43
C ARG A 20 -0.22 -15.14 -18.59
N GLU A 21 -0.43 -14.55 -19.76
CA GLU A 21 -1.62 -13.71 -20.03
C GLU A 21 -2.82 -14.51 -20.56
N HIS A 22 -2.71 -15.84 -20.67
CA HIS A 22 -3.88 -16.66 -20.95
C HIS A 22 -4.94 -16.51 -19.85
N PHE A 23 -6.20 -16.34 -20.26
CA PHE A 23 -7.33 -15.83 -19.47
C PHE A 23 -7.73 -16.64 -18.21
N ILE A 24 -6.99 -17.70 -17.86
CA ILE A 24 -7.33 -18.64 -16.81
C ILE A 24 -6.50 -18.36 -15.56
N ASP A 25 -7.15 -17.87 -14.51
CA ASP A 25 -6.55 -17.57 -13.19
C ASP A 25 -5.75 -18.73 -12.60
N SER A 26 -6.21 -19.96 -12.80
CA SER A 26 -5.53 -21.18 -12.37
C SER A 26 -4.12 -21.31 -12.97
N LEU A 27 -3.90 -20.87 -14.22
CA LEU A 27 -2.58 -20.87 -14.83
C LEU A 27 -1.66 -19.82 -14.18
N ARG A 28 -2.20 -18.68 -13.75
CA ARG A 28 -1.41 -17.62 -13.09
C ARG A 28 -0.84 -18.07 -11.75
N HIS A 29 -1.64 -18.81 -10.97
CA HIS A 29 -1.22 -19.44 -9.71
C HIS A 29 -0.23 -20.57 -9.97
N LEU A 30 -0.53 -21.47 -10.89
CA LEU A 30 0.37 -22.58 -11.26
C LEU A 30 1.74 -22.06 -11.71
N CYS A 31 1.77 -21.07 -12.61
CA CYS A 31 3.01 -20.45 -13.05
C CYS A 31 3.78 -19.80 -11.89
N ARG A 32 3.11 -19.37 -10.82
CA ARG A 32 3.76 -18.74 -9.65
C ARG A 32 4.43 -19.81 -8.81
N ASP A 33 3.72 -20.90 -8.58
CA ASP A 33 4.21 -22.03 -7.80
C ASP A 33 5.33 -22.76 -8.53
N LEU A 34 5.23 -22.91 -9.85
CA LEU A 34 6.32 -23.40 -10.71
C LEU A 34 7.54 -22.49 -10.62
N PHE A 35 7.36 -21.17 -10.78
CA PHE A 35 8.46 -20.23 -10.65
C PHE A 35 9.15 -20.30 -9.28
N LYS A 36 8.36 -20.36 -8.19
CA LYS A 36 8.89 -20.51 -6.84
C LYS A 36 9.66 -21.82 -6.66
N SER A 37 9.15 -22.92 -7.21
CA SER A 37 9.82 -24.22 -7.19
C SER A 37 11.15 -24.19 -7.96
N LEU A 38 11.16 -23.55 -9.13
CA LEU A 38 12.36 -23.36 -9.93
C LEU A 38 13.42 -22.52 -9.19
N LEU A 39 13.01 -21.42 -8.55
CA LEU A 39 13.91 -20.63 -7.72
C LEU A 39 14.49 -21.44 -6.56
N ASN A 40 13.66 -22.20 -5.85
CA ASN A 40 14.12 -23.06 -4.76
C ASN A 40 15.11 -24.12 -5.23
N LEU A 41 14.86 -24.78 -6.37
CA LEU A 41 15.80 -25.73 -6.95
C LEU A 41 17.12 -25.05 -7.30
N HIS A 42 17.08 -23.87 -7.92
CA HIS A 42 18.29 -23.12 -8.24
C HIS A 42 19.08 -22.78 -6.97
N ILE A 43 18.41 -22.33 -5.91
CA ILE A 43 19.04 -22.02 -4.61
C ILE A 43 19.71 -23.26 -3.99
N LEU A 44 19.07 -24.44 -4.08
CA LEU A 44 19.66 -25.70 -3.59
C LEU A 44 20.89 -26.15 -4.38
N THR A 45 21.08 -25.64 -5.61
CA THR A 45 22.20 -26.02 -6.47
C THR A 45 23.38 -25.04 -6.46
N ILE A 46 23.22 -23.85 -5.90
CA ILE A 46 24.26 -22.84 -5.83
C ILE A 46 25.00 -22.91 -4.49
N ASP A 47 26.33 -22.75 -4.53
CA ASP A 47 27.18 -22.68 -3.33
C ASP A 47 27.44 -21.22 -2.92
N MET A 48 26.37 -20.41 -2.93
CA MET A 48 26.41 -18.99 -2.59
C MET A 48 25.06 -18.54 -2.08
N GLU A 49 25.04 -17.39 -1.39
CA GLU A 49 23.80 -16.77 -0.97
C GLU A 49 22.92 -16.40 -2.16
N ALA A 50 21.60 -16.54 -2.01
CA ALA A 50 20.65 -16.24 -3.08
C ALA A 50 20.76 -14.79 -3.60
N CYS A 51 21.06 -13.84 -2.72
CA CYS A 51 21.30 -12.43 -3.07
C CYS A 51 22.53 -12.21 -3.96
N GLN A 52 23.49 -13.13 -3.96
CA GLN A 52 24.69 -13.05 -4.80
C GLN A 52 24.50 -13.74 -6.15
N SER A 53 23.38 -14.42 -6.36
CA SER A 53 23.13 -15.20 -7.57
C SER A 53 22.91 -14.32 -8.81
N PRO A 54 23.75 -14.44 -9.86
CA PRO A 54 23.58 -13.64 -11.08
C PRO A 54 22.23 -13.90 -11.78
N LEU A 55 21.74 -15.15 -11.72
CA LEU A 55 20.45 -15.51 -12.32
C LEU A 55 19.30 -14.80 -11.61
N ILE A 56 19.26 -14.81 -10.28
CA ILE A 56 18.20 -14.15 -9.51
C ILE A 56 18.22 -12.65 -9.77
N LYS A 57 19.40 -12.04 -9.84
CA LYS A 57 19.55 -10.62 -10.22
C LYS A 57 19.02 -10.33 -11.63
N GLU A 58 19.40 -11.14 -12.63
CA GLU A 58 18.94 -11.01 -14.01
C GLU A 58 17.41 -11.12 -14.10
N LEU A 59 16.82 -12.13 -13.47
CA LEU A 59 15.37 -12.32 -13.42
C LEU A 59 14.66 -11.14 -12.75
N THR A 60 15.19 -10.65 -11.64
CA THR A 60 14.62 -9.50 -10.93
C THR A 60 14.63 -8.25 -11.80
N LEU A 61 15.77 -7.95 -12.42
CA LEU A 61 15.90 -6.78 -13.29
C LEU A 61 15.03 -6.90 -14.53
N PHE A 62 14.88 -8.09 -15.10
CA PHE A 62 13.96 -8.33 -16.21
C PHE A 62 12.50 -8.02 -15.81
N LEU A 63 12.03 -8.54 -14.66
CA LEU A 63 10.66 -8.29 -14.19
C LEU A 63 10.40 -6.81 -13.87
N LEU A 64 11.41 -6.12 -13.32
CA LEU A 64 11.28 -4.72 -12.91
C LEU A 64 11.42 -3.74 -14.07
N LYS A 65 12.42 -3.93 -14.94
CA LYS A 65 12.85 -2.95 -15.95
C LYS A 65 12.42 -3.29 -17.38
N GLU A 66 12.50 -4.57 -17.76
CA GLU A 66 12.24 -4.99 -19.15
C GLU A 66 10.76 -5.25 -19.40
N LEU A 67 10.03 -5.78 -18.40
CA LEU A 67 8.59 -6.00 -18.53
C LEU A 67 7.78 -4.71 -18.32
N PRO A 68 6.80 -4.40 -19.19
CA PRO A 68 5.89 -3.28 -19.01
C PRO A 68 5.23 -3.29 -17.63
N TYR A 69 5.02 -2.12 -17.03
CA TYR A 69 4.42 -2.02 -15.70
C TYR A 69 2.99 -2.58 -15.66
N HIS A 70 2.25 -2.49 -16.76
CA HIS A 70 0.91 -3.07 -16.91
C HIS A 70 0.85 -4.61 -16.82
N ASN A 71 1.99 -5.31 -16.88
CA ASN A 71 2.01 -6.77 -16.79
C ASN A 71 1.71 -7.24 -15.36
N ARG A 72 0.43 -7.52 -15.10
CA ARG A 72 -0.10 -7.96 -13.79
C ARG A 72 0.63 -9.18 -13.23
N GLY A 73 1.05 -10.10 -14.10
CA GLY A 73 1.71 -11.34 -13.72
C GLY A 73 3.08 -11.14 -13.08
N LYS A 74 3.78 -10.05 -13.45
CA LYS A 74 5.14 -9.77 -12.95
C LYS A 74 5.16 -9.51 -11.46
N TYR A 75 4.12 -8.87 -10.92
CA TYR A 75 3.99 -8.55 -9.51
C TYR A 75 4.00 -9.82 -8.64
N GLY A 76 3.23 -10.85 -9.01
CA GLY A 76 3.26 -12.13 -8.30
C GLY A 76 4.62 -12.83 -8.33
N LEU A 77 5.38 -12.68 -9.42
CA LEU A 77 6.74 -13.22 -9.54
C LEU A 77 7.75 -12.44 -8.70
N ILE A 78 7.65 -11.10 -8.68
CA ILE A 78 8.47 -10.24 -7.81
C ILE A 78 8.28 -10.66 -6.35
N SER A 79 7.03 -10.90 -5.92
CA SER A 79 6.76 -11.40 -4.57
C SER A 79 7.50 -12.71 -4.24
N CYS A 80 7.56 -13.66 -5.17
CA CYS A 80 8.34 -14.90 -4.95
C CYS A 80 9.83 -14.62 -4.75
N ILE A 81 10.40 -13.66 -5.48
CA ILE A 81 11.81 -13.29 -5.32
C ILE A 81 12.04 -12.57 -3.99
N VAL A 82 11.15 -11.66 -3.60
CA VAL A 82 11.22 -10.93 -2.32
C VAL A 82 11.26 -11.90 -1.13
N GLU A 83 10.48 -12.98 -1.16
CA GLU A 83 10.48 -14.02 -0.13
C GLU A 83 11.84 -14.74 0.03
N ILE A 84 12.68 -14.70 -1.00
CA ILE A 84 13.98 -15.40 -1.02
C ILE A 84 15.13 -14.48 -0.60
N ILE A 85 15.21 -13.28 -1.20
CA ILE A 85 16.36 -12.38 -1.03
C ILE A 85 16.08 -11.17 -0.15
N GLY A 86 14.83 -10.98 0.30
CA GLY A 86 14.42 -9.83 1.08
C GLY A 86 14.23 -8.56 0.26
N THR A 87 13.63 -7.56 0.90
CA THR A 87 13.29 -6.28 0.25
C THR A 87 14.51 -5.40 0.02
N GLU A 88 15.47 -5.42 0.94
CA GLU A 88 16.68 -4.60 0.91
C GLU A 88 17.52 -4.90 -0.33
N GLN A 89 17.65 -6.18 -0.69
CA GLN A 89 18.40 -6.57 -1.89
C GLN A 89 17.73 -6.10 -3.18
N ILE A 90 16.38 -6.16 -3.23
CA ILE A 90 15.60 -5.63 -4.36
C ILE A 90 15.83 -4.13 -4.50
N LEU A 91 15.78 -3.39 -3.39
CA LEU A 91 16.00 -1.95 -3.37
C LEU A 91 17.43 -1.56 -3.75
N ILE A 92 18.44 -2.37 -3.42
CA ILE A 92 19.81 -2.17 -3.92
C ILE A 92 19.87 -2.27 -5.44
N TRP A 93 19.13 -3.21 -6.05
CA TRP A 93 19.12 -3.38 -7.50
C TRP A 93 18.22 -2.39 -8.24
N HIS A 94 17.16 -1.93 -7.58
CA HIS A 94 16.17 -1.02 -8.14
C HIS A 94 15.62 -0.04 -7.07
N PRO A 95 16.38 1.03 -6.73
CA PRO A 95 16.02 1.94 -5.65
C PRO A 95 14.73 2.74 -5.87
N SER A 96 14.35 2.99 -7.13
CA SER A 96 13.13 3.73 -7.51
C SER A 96 11.84 2.91 -7.39
N LEU A 97 11.92 1.63 -7.00
CA LEU A 97 10.78 0.74 -6.93
C LEU A 97 9.57 1.31 -6.15
N PRO A 98 9.73 1.89 -4.95
CA PRO A 98 8.59 2.43 -4.21
C PRO A 98 7.84 3.53 -4.97
N GLU A 99 8.56 4.50 -5.56
CA GLU A 99 7.96 5.58 -6.34
C GLU A 99 7.23 5.06 -7.58
N GLU A 100 7.82 4.07 -8.27
CA GLU A 100 7.21 3.45 -9.45
C GLU A 100 5.93 2.68 -9.11
N LEU A 101 5.93 1.94 -8.01
CA LEU A 101 4.74 1.21 -7.54
C LEU A 101 3.60 2.17 -7.22
N TYR A 102 3.86 3.24 -6.46
CA TYR A 102 2.84 4.24 -6.14
C TYR A 102 2.36 5.00 -7.38
N LYS A 103 3.25 5.29 -8.33
CA LYS A 103 2.87 5.92 -9.60
C LYS A 103 1.94 5.02 -10.42
N ALA A 104 2.14 3.70 -10.38
CA ALA A 104 1.32 2.73 -11.10
C ALA A 104 -0.09 2.53 -10.48
N LEU A 105 -0.36 3.05 -9.29
CA LEU A 105 -1.69 3.00 -8.66
C LEU A 105 -2.76 3.84 -9.37
N THR A 106 -2.39 4.64 -10.37
CA THR A 106 -3.35 5.33 -11.24
C THR A 106 -4.22 4.36 -12.03
N GLU A 107 -3.75 3.14 -12.26
CA GLU A 107 -4.51 2.11 -12.97
C GLU A 107 -5.23 1.18 -12.01
N VAL A 108 -6.55 1.32 -11.92
CA VAL A 108 -7.45 0.51 -11.07
C VAL A 108 -7.23 -0.99 -11.28
N SER A 109 -6.91 -1.42 -12.50
CA SER A 109 -6.67 -2.82 -12.85
C SER A 109 -5.41 -3.43 -12.21
N LEU A 110 -4.47 -2.59 -11.76
CA LEU A 110 -3.21 -3.02 -11.13
C LEU A 110 -3.23 -2.92 -9.61
N VAL A 111 -4.18 -2.18 -9.02
CA VAL A 111 -4.17 -1.82 -7.59
C VAL A 111 -4.05 -3.05 -6.69
N THR A 112 -4.80 -4.11 -6.95
CA THR A 112 -4.74 -5.35 -6.16
C THR A 112 -3.35 -6.00 -6.25
N HIS A 113 -2.82 -6.15 -7.45
CA HIS A 113 -1.49 -6.73 -7.70
C HIS A 113 -0.35 -5.92 -7.09
N ILE A 114 -0.37 -4.60 -7.22
CA ILE A 114 0.61 -3.69 -6.62
C ILE A 114 0.51 -3.76 -5.11
N SER A 115 -0.70 -3.69 -4.55
CA SER A 115 -0.89 -3.74 -3.09
C SER A 115 -0.42 -5.06 -2.47
N ASP A 116 -0.60 -6.18 -3.16
CA ASP A 116 -0.09 -7.50 -2.72
C ASP A 116 1.45 -7.53 -2.70
N VAL A 117 2.09 -6.98 -3.73
CA VAL A 117 3.56 -6.87 -3.78
C VAL A 117 4.09 -5.91 -2.72
N CYS A 118 3.43 -4.76 -2.53
CA CYS A 118 3.77 -3.82 -1.46
C CYS A 118 3.69 -4.48 -0.09
N GLU A 119 2.60 -5.20 0.24
CA GLU A 119 2.48 -5.94 1.51
C GLU A 119 3.65 -6.91 1.71
N ASN A 120 4.03 -7.62 0.65
CA ASN A 120 5.13 -8.57 0.73
C ASN A 120 6.49 -7.90 0.90
N LEU A 121 6.72 -6.76 0.22
CA LEU A 121 7.91 -5.93 0.36
C LEU A 121 8.00 -5.32 1.78
N PHE A 122 6.89 -4.83 2.32
CA PHE A 122 6.86 -4.33 3.71
C PHE A 122 7.21 -5.45 4.69
N LYS A 123 6.65 -6.64 4.48
CA LYS A 123 6.82 -7.80 5.36
C LYS A 123 8.26 -8.28 5.42
N HIS A 124 8.93 -8.31 4.27
CA HIS A 124 10.32 -8.77 4.14
C HIS A 124 11.35 -7.65 4.20
N SER A 125 10.94 -6.45 4.64
CA SER A 125 11.89 -5.38 4.94
C SER A 125 12.41 -5.49 6.37
N SER A 126 13.73 -5.62 6.49
CA SER A 126 14.50 -5.56 7.72
C SER A 126 15.00 -4.15 8.07
N ALA A 127 14.65 -3.13 7.26
CA ALA A 127 15.02 -1.74 7.52
C ALA A 127 14.55 -1.27 8.90
N ASP A 128 15.38 -0.45 9.56
CA ASP A 128 15.03 0.30 10.76
C ASP A 128 13.96 1.36 10.44
N GLU A 129 13.30 1.86 11.48
CA GLU A 129 12.16 2.77 11.33
C GLU A 129 12.48 4.03 10.48
N PRO A 130 13.60 4.76 10.71
CA PRO A 130 13.97 5.91 9.87
C PRO A 130 14.20 5.56 8.39
N SER A 131 14.90 4.47 8.11
CA SER A 131 15.14 4.03 6.74
C SER A 131 13.84 3.58 6.06
N PHE A 132 12.98 2.88 6.80
CA PHE A 132 11.67 2.48 6.31
C PHE A 132 10.78 3.69 6.01
N GLN A 133 10.78 4.70 6.89
CA GLN A 133 10.09 5.97 6.68
C GLN A 133 10.58 6.65 5.39
N HIS A 134 11.89 6.78 5.21
CA HIS A 134 12.46 7.39 4.01
C HIS A 134 12.09 6.64 2.73
N VAL A 135 12.20 5.30 2.73
CA VAL A 135 12.03 4.50 1.51
C VAL A 135 10.56 4.32 1.14
N TRP A 136 9.68 4.11 2.12
CA TRP A 136 8.30 3.70 1.86
C TRP A 136 7.26 4.75 2.20
N LEU A 137 7.45 5.50 3.30
CA LEU A 137 6.44 6.46 3.78
C LEU A 137 6.58 7.82 3.11
N ASN A 138 7.79 8.34 2.91
CA ASN A 138 7.98 9.62 2.23
C ASN A 138 7.44 9.60 0.79
N PRO A 139 7.70 8.55 -0.04
CA PRO A 139 7.08 8.46 -1.36
C PRO A 139 5.55 8.29 -1.30
N LEU A 140 5.02 7.62 -0.27
CA LEU A 140 3.57 7.49 -0.06
C LEU A 140 2.94 8.84 0.28
N LEU A 141 3.57 9.63 1.16
CA LEU A 141 3.13 10.99 1.49
C LEU A 141 3.20 11.92 0.27
N LYS A 142 4.24 11.81 -0.55
CA LYS A 142 4.34 12.51 -1.85
C LYS A 142 3.20 12.12 -2.80
N CYS A 143 2.79 10.85 -2.80
CA CYS A 143 1.63 10.39 -3.54
C CYS A 143 0.32 11.00 -3.00
N LEU A 144 0.14 11.11 -1.69
CA LEU A 144 -1.02 11.78 -1.08
C LEU A 144 -1.00 13.31 -1.25
N TYR A 145 0.20 13.89 -1.41
CA TYR A 145 0.41 15.32 -1.65
C TYR A 145 0.01 15.76 -3.06
N SER A 146 0.53 15.08 -4.09
CA SER A 146 0.39 15.50 -5.50
C SER A 146 -0.18 14.44 -6.44
N GLY A 147 -0.64 13.31 -5.90
CA GLY A 147 -1.21 12.22 -6.70
C GLY A 147 -2.60 12.55 -7.25
N SER A 148 -3.06 11.70 -8.16
CA SER A 148 -4.43 11.74 -8.67
C SER A 148 -5.42 11.20 -7.63
N LYS A 149 -6.71 11.46 -7.83
CA LYS A 149 -7.78 10.96 -6.96
C LYS A 149 -7.80 9.42 -6.91
N GLU A 150 -7.51 8.77 -8.03
CA GLU A 150 -7.44 7.30 -8.14
C GLU A 150 -6.30 6.75 -7.27
N GLN A 151 -5.14 7.42 -7.27
CA GLN A 151 -4.03 7.02 -6.42
C GLN A 151 -4.37 7.19 -4.93
N MET A 152 -5.02 8.29 -4.56
CA MET A 152 -5.45 8.53 -3.18
C MET A 152 -6.39 7.43 -2.68
N ILE A 153 -7.41 7.09 -3.47
CA ILE A 153 -8.35 6.01 -3.17
C ILE A 153 -7.59 4.67 -3.04
N ALA A 154 -6.71 4.36 -3.99
CA ALA A 154 -5.93 3.12 -3.95
C ALA A 154 -5.01 3.04 -2.72
N VAL A 155 -4.39 4.16 -2.33
CA VAL A 155 -3.56 4.23 -1.12
C VAL A 155 -4.40 4.00 0.12
N ASP A 156 -5.54 4.67 0.25
CA ASP A 156 -6.41 4.57 1.42
C ASP A 156 -7.05 3.20 1.57
N GLU A 157 -7.59 2.63 0.49
CA GLU A 157 -8.36 1.39 0.54
C GLU A 157 -7.47 0.14 0.53
N HIS A 158 -6.29 0.20 -0.10
CA HIS A 158 -5.46 -0.99 -0.33
C HIS A 158 -4.06 -0.92 0.28
N ILE A 159 -3.35 0.20 0.17
CA ILE A 159 -1.95 0.27 0.65
C ILE A 159 -1.87 0.48 2.15
N LEU A 160 -2.53 1.51 2.69
CA LEU A 160 -2.47 1.84 4.12
C LEU A 160 -2.89 0.69 5.03
N PRO A 161 -4.01 -0.04 4.77
CA PRO A 161 -4.40 -1.15 5.63
C PRO A 161 -3.35 -2.27 5.68
N LYS A 162 -2.73 -2.59 4.53
CA LYS A 162 -1.69 -3.61 4.43
C LYS A 162 -0.39 -3.16 5.07
N LEU A 163 0.01 -1.91 4.84
CA LEU A 163 1.17 -1.29 5.47
C LEU A 163 1.06 -1.33 6.99
N LEU A 164 -0.03 -0.80 7.55
CA LEU A 164 -0.22 -0.66 8.99
C LEU A 164 -0.41 -2.01 9.70
N LYS A 165 -0.96 -3.01 8.99
CA LYS A 165 -1.02 -4.39 9.47
C LYS A 165 0.38 -5.00 9.65
N VAL A 166 1.30 -4.73 8.72
CA VAL A 166 2.65 -5.34 8.70
C VAL A 166 3.66 -4.51 9.49
N LYS A 167 3.55 -3.18 9.48
CA LYS A 167 4.44 -2.22 10.14
C LYS A 167 3.65 -1.23 11.01
N PRO A 168 3.01 -1.68 12.11
CA PRO A 168 2.23 -0.82 13.00
C PRO A 168 2.96 0.42 13.53
N PHE A 169 4.28 0.40 13.68
CA PHE A 169 5.06 1.54 14.18
C PHE A 169 4.93 2.78 13.29
N SER A 170 4.65 2.60 11.99
CA SER A 170 4.51 3.69 11.01
C SER A 170 3.34 4.64 11.32
N ILE A 171 2.40 4.22 12.17
CA ILE A 171 1.17 4.95 12.44
C ILE A 171 1.39 6.34 13.03
N HIS A 172 2.31 6.49 13.98
CA HIS A 172 2.54 7.77 14.65
C HIS A 172 3.14 8.79 13.68
N PHE A 173 4.13 8.36 12.89
CA PHE A 173 4.73 9.17 11.83
C PHE A 173 3.68 9.62 10.81
N LEU A 174 2.88 8.68 10.28
CA LEU A 174 1.83 8.99 9.31
C LEU A 174 0.80 9.95 9.87
N MET A 175 0.31 9.74 11.10
CA MET A 175 -0.66 10.65 11.72
C MET A 175 -0.10 12.06 11.89
N SER A 176 1.18 12.19 12.27
CA SER A 176 1.85 13.49 12.43
C SER A 176 1.92 14.25 11.10
N GLU A 177 2.44 13.60 10.07
CA GLU A 177 2.61 14.22 8.75
C GLU A 177 1.27 14.54 8.08
N LEU A 178 0.31 13.61 8.13
CA LEU A 178 -1.02 13.81 7.55
C LEU A 178 -1.80 14.91 8.29
N SER A 179 -1.66 15.02 9.62
CA SER A 179 -2.27 16.12 10.38
C SER A 179 -1.66 17.47 9.96
N TYR A 180 -0.34 17.55 9.88
CA TYR A 180 0.34 18.75 9.39
C TYR A 180 -0.10 19.13 7.98
N MET A 181 -0.20 18.15 7.07
CA MET A 181 -0.68 18.38 5.71
C MET A 181 -2.11 18.93 5.70
N TRP A 182 -3.02 18.34 6.50
CA TRP A 182 -4.40 18.78 6.58
C TRP A 182 -4.56 20.21 7.12
N GLU A 183 -3.81 20.55 8.16
CA GLU A 183 -3.83 21.88 8.78
C GLU A 183 -3.35 22.95 7.80
N ASN A 184 -2.36 22.64 6.98
CA ASN A 184 -1.80 23.55 5.98
C ASN A 184 -2.53 23.54 4.62
N ASN A 185 -3.66 22.84 4.49
CA ASN A 185 -4.40 22.67 3.22
C ASN A 185 -3.54 22.05 2.09
N ILE A 186 -2.69 21.10 2.47
CA ILE A 186 -1.76 20.46 1.56
C ILE A 186 -2.33 19.13 1.07
N GLY A 187 -2.70 19.08 -0.21
CA GLY A 187 -3.25 17.89 -0.84
C GLY A 187 -4.60 17.46 -0.25
N ASN A 188 -5.06 16.28 -0.66
CA ASN A 188 -6.29 15.67 -0.13
C ASN A 188 -5.93 14.42 0.67
N CYS A 189 -5.50 14.63 1.92
CA CYS A 189 -4.95 13.61 2.80
C CYS A 189 -5.87 13.24 3.97
N PHE A 190 -7.07 13.84 4.03
CA PHE A 190 -7.95 13.69 5.18
C PHE A 190 -8.49 12.25 5.32
N SER A 191 -8.84 11.60 4.22
CA SER A 191 -9.29 10.20 4.22
C SER A 191 -8.18 9.24 4.72
N ALA A 192 -6.93 9.48 4.32
CA ALA A 192 -5.76 8.78 4.85
C ALA A 192 -5.58 9.00 6.35
N LEU A 193 -5.72 10.26 6.80
CA LEU A 193 -5.61 10.64 8.22
C LEU A 193 -6.68 9.94 9.06
N ILE A 194 -7.94 9.94 8.60
CA ILE A 194 -9.04 9.22 9.25
C ILE A 194 -8.74 7.72 9.30
N SER A 195 -8.26 7.13 8.21
CA SER A 195 -7.89 5.70 8.19
C SER A 195 -6.80 5.38 9.22
N CYS A 196 -5.82 6.26 9.41
CA CYS A 196 -4.79 6.13 10.44
C CYS A 196 -5.36 6.30 11.86
N VAL A 197 -6.23 7.27 12.10
CA VAL A 197 -6.90 7.44 13.41
C VAL A 197 -7.71 6.19 13.77
N LYS A 198 -8.51 5.67 12.85
CA LYS A 198 -9.28 4.43 13.06
C LYS A 198 -8.38 3.23 13.34
N PHE A 199 -7.24 3.14 12.66
CA PHE A 199 -6.30 2.05 12.87
C PHE A 199 -5.59 2.15 14.22
N SER A 200 -5.15 3.34 14.62
CA SER A 200 -4.52 3.58 15.92
C SER A 200 -5.47 3.30 17.09
N GLU A 201 -6.76 3.64 16.95
CA GLU A 201 -7.79 3.27 17.92
C GLU A 201 -7.96 1.75 18.06
N LYS A 202 -7.97 1.02 16.94
CA LYS A 202 -8.01 -0.46 16.94
C LYS A 202 -6.79 -1.06 17.62
N LEU A 203 -5.63 -0.45 17.46
CA LEU A 203 -4.38 -0.85 18.12
C LEU A 203 -4.29 -0.40 19.59
N LYS A 204 -5.28 0.35 20.10
CA LYS A 204 -5.28 0.95 21.45
C LYS A 204 -4.04 1.81 21.72
N ILE A 205 -3.53 2.48 20.68
CA ILE A 205 -2.42 3.42 20.82
C ILE A 205 -2.98 4.69 21.46
N SER A 206 -2.58 4.93 22.71
CA SER A 206 -3.04 6.09 23.49
C SER A 206 -2.69 7.40 22.76
N LYS A 207 -3.64 8.34 22.69
CA LYS A 207 -3.58 9.70 22.08
C LYS A 207 -3.99 9.86 20.60
N SER A 208 -4.55 8.84 19.96
CA SER A 208 -5.00 8.93 18.55
C SER A 208 -6.04 10.04 18.29
N SER A 209 -7.02 10.16 19.19
CA SER A 209 -8.10 11.15 19.08
C SER A 209 -7.66 12.58 19.41
N GLU A 210 -6.53 12.76 20.08
CA GLU A 210 -5.99 14.09 20.42
C GLU A 210 -5.25 14.73 19.24
N MET A 211 -4.84 13.93 18.24
CA MET A 211 -4.15 14.44 17.05
C MET A 211 -5.07 15.18 16.08
N LEU A 212 -6.39 14.94 16.15
CA LEU A 212 -7.37 15.71 15.37
C LEU A 212 -7.99 16.80 16.23
N SER A 213 -7.59 18.05 15.98
CA SER A 213 -8.25 19.18 16.63
C SER A 213 -9.73 19.27 16.24
N THR A 214 -10.57 19.78 17.14
CA THR A 214 -11.98 20.05 16.85
C THR A 214 -12.15 20.99 15.65
N ALA A 215 -11.24 21.94 15.48
CA ALA A 215 -11.21 22.83 14.31
C ALA A 215 -10.94 22.06 13.02
N SER A 216 -9.98 21.14 13.03
CA SER A 216 -9.67 20.26 11.89
C SER A 216 -10.86 19.38 11.51
N LEU A 217 -11.59 18.84 12.50
CA LEU A 217 -12.82 18.07 12.25
C LEU A 217 -13.95 18.94 11.69
N MET A 218 -14.19 20.12 12.26
CA MET A 218 -15.20 21.06 11.75
C MET A 218 -14.93 21.45 10.30
N LYS A 219 -13.66 21.71 9.95
CA LYS A 219 -13.24 21.99 8.58
C LYS A 219 -13.57 20.83 7.63
N ALA A 220 -13.34 19.59 8.05
CA ALA A 220 -13.60 18.42 7.24
C ALA A 220 -15.10 18.14 7.07
N LEU A 221 -15.90 18.32 8.13
CA LEU A 221 -17.35 18.14 8.12
C LEU A 221 -18.10 19.10 7.19
N CYS A 222 -17.47 20.22 6.83
CA CYS A 222 -18.01 21.24 5.94
C CYS A 222 -17.17 21.40 4.65
N HIS A 223 -16.33 20.41 4.32
CA HIS A 223 -15.46 20.46 3.16
C HIS A 223 -16.25 20.39 1.83
N ALA A 224 -15.72 20.98 0.76
CA ALA A 224 -16.38 20.98 -0.55
C ALA A 224 -16.52 19.56 -1.14
N ASP A 225 -15.53 18.70 -0.90
CA ASP A 225 -15.56 17.27 -1.28
C ASP A 225 -16.44 16.45 -0.33
N ASP A 226 -17.49 15.85 -0.89
CA ASP A 226 -18.44 14.97 -0.20
C ASP A 226 -17.74 13.77 0.48
N GLN A 227 -16.68 13.21 -0.11
CA GLN A 227 -15.98 12.05 0.45
C GLN A 227 -15.20 12.40 1.73
N ILE A 228 -14.65 13.63 1.79
CA ILE A 228 -14.01 14.14 3.01
C ILE A 228 -15.06 14.33 4.11
N ARG A 229 -16.22 14.91 3.78
CA ARG A 229 -17.32 15.07 4.73
C ARG A 229 -17.81 13.72 5.27
N LEU A 230 -17.98 12.72 4.40
CA LEU A 230 -18.35 11.35 4.79
C LEU A 230 -17.31 10.72 5.71
N SER A 231 -16.03 10.85 5.36
CA SER A 231 -14.93 10.32 6.16
C SER A 231 -14.90 10.95 7.56
N ALA A 232 -15.10 12.28 7.66
CA ALA A 232 -15.17 12.99 8.93
C ALA A 232 -16.38 12.57 9.76
N PHE A 233 -17.55 12.44 9.12
CA PHE A 233 -18.76 12.02 9.79
C PHE A 233 -18.66 10.58 10.29
N SER A 234 -18.03 9.68 9.53
CA SER A 234 -17.83 8.28 9.93
C SER A 234 -17.03 8.16 11.22
N LEU A 235 -16.06 9.06 11.47
CA LEU A 235 -15.32 9.09 12.72
C LEU A 235 -16.20 9.50 13.91
N LEU A 236 -17.17 10.40 13.72
CA LEU A 236 -18.12 10.77 14.77
C LEU A 236 -19.08 9.63 15.13
N CYS A 237 -19.38 8.76 14.17
CA CYS A 237 -20.31 7.65 14.34
C CYS A 237 -19.65 6.37 14.87
N GLU A 238 -18.33 6.24 14.77
CA GLU A 238 -17.60 5.08 15.27
C GLU A 238 -17.44 5.17 16.80
N SER A 239 -18.24 4.39 17.52
CA SER A 239 -18.07 4.15 18.96
C SER A 239 -17.59 2.72 19.20
N GLN A 240 -16.54 2.55 20.01
CA GLN A 240 -16.04 1.23 20.42
C GLN A 240 -17.06 0.43 21.26
N LYS A 241 -18.10 1.10 21.79
CA LYS A 241 -19.18 0.48 22.57
C LYS A 241 -20.52 0.87 21.95
N THR A 242 -21.21 -0.11 21.37
CA THR A 242 -22.53 0.06 20.73
C THR A 242 -23.61 0.59 21.67
N THR A 243 -23.40 0.50 22.99
CA THR A 243 -24.31 0.97 24.03
C THR A 243 -23.83 2.23 24.78
N ALA A 244 -22.70 2.81 24.39
CA ALA A 244 -22.22 4.04 25.02
C ALA A 244 -23.04 5.25 24.54
N PRO A 245 -23.41 6.18 25.45
CA PRO A 245 -24.06 7.42 25.04
C PRO A 245 -23.12 8.26 24.18
N VAL A 246 -23.66 8.91 23.15
CA VAL A 246 -22.89 9.82 22.30
C VAL A 246 -22.44 11.02 23.14
N PRO A 247 -21.13 11.34 23.19
CA PRO A 247 -20.64 12.49 23.93
C PRO A 247 -21.27 13.80 23.44
N PHE A 248 -21.47 14.74 24.36
CA PHE A 248 -22.09 16.04 24.02
C PHE A 248 -21.28 16.83 22.98
N GLU A 249 -19.95 16.77 23.03
CA GLU A 249 -19.09 17.41 22.04
C GLU A 249 -19.26 16.80 20.64
N THR A 250 -19.41 15.48 20.54
CA THR A 250 -19.73 14.81 19.28
C THR A 250 -21.10 15.24 18.74
N LEU A 251 -22.11 15.35 19.60
CA LEU A 251 -23.43 15.86 19.20
C LEU A 251 -23.38 17.30 18.68
N LYS A 252 -22.54 18.17 19.26
CA LYS A 252 -22.32 19.53 18.72
C LYS A 252 -21.72 19.50 17.32
N LEU A 253 -20.72 18.64 17.08
CA LEU A 253 -20.10 18.49 15.76
C LEU A 253 -21.09 17.95 14.72
N ILE A 254 -21.91 16.97 15.10
CA ILE A 254 -23.00 16.46 14.24
C ILE A 254 -23.97 17.60 13.89
N LYS A 255 -24.45 18.35 14.89
CA LYS A 255 -25.35 19.49 14.65
C LYS A 255 -24.72 20.54 13.75
N PHE A 256 -23.43 20.81 13.94
CA PHE A 256 -22.67 21.76 13.13
C PHE A 256 -22.56 21.33 11.66
N SER A 257 -22.45 20.03 11.38
CA SER A 257 -22.31 19.53 10.01
C SER A 257 -23.63 19.48 9.23
N LEU A 258 -24.79 19.49 9.89
CA LEU A 258 -26.10 19.33 9.25
C LEU A 258 -26.36 20.29 8.08
N PRO A 259 -26.12 21.61 8.17
CA PRO A 259 -26.41 22.54 7.08
C PRO A 259 -25.66 22.20 5.78
N CYS A 260 -24.46 21.62 5.89
CA CYS A 260 -23.63 21.23 4.76
C CYS A 260 -23.97 19.86 4.18
N ASN A 261 -24.71 19.01 4.91
CA ASN A 261 -24.89 17.60 4.55
C ASN A 261 -26.36 17.20 4.31
N ILE A 262 -27.33 17.88 4.94
CA ILE A 262 -28.75 17.47 4.90
C ILE A 262 -29.39 17.56 3.50
N ASN A 263 -28.88 18.45 2.66
CA ASN A 263 -29.35 18.65 1.28
C ASN A 263 -28.43 17.99 0.24
N CYS A 264 -27.42 17.24 0.69
CA CYS A 264 -26.47 16.60 -0.20
C CYS A 264 -27.18 15.52 -1.04
N GLN A 265 -27.05 15.61 -2.36
CA GLN A 265 -27.70 14.65 -3.29
C GLN A 265 -26.89 13.36 -3.48
N SER A 266 -25.67 13.32 -2.94
CA SER A 266 -24.80 12.15 -3.01
C SER A 266 -25.50 10.92 -2.37
N PRO A 267 -25.53 9.76 -3.06
CA PRO A 267 -26.15 8.55 -2.53
C PRO A 267 -25.64 8.13 -1.15
N SER A 268 -24.38 8.42 -0.83
CA SER A 268 -23.76 8.03 0.45
C SER A 268 -24.25 8.84 1.65
N PHE A 269 -24.92 9.99 1.43
CA PHE A 269 -25.52 10.82 2.48
C PHE A 269 -27.04 10.62 2.62
N ARG A 270 -27.68 9.94 1.66
CA ARG A 270 -29.09 9.55 1.71
C ARG A 270 -29.27 8.24 2.46
#